data_AF-A0A7L0N334-F1
#
_entry.id   AF-A0A7L0N334-F1
#
_cell.length_a   1.000
_cell.length_b   1.000
_cell.length_c   1.000
_cell.angle_alpha   90.00
_cell.angle_beta   90.00
_cell.angle_gamma   90.00
#
_symmetry.space_group_name_H-M   'P 1'
#
loop_
_entity.id
_entity.type
_entity.pdbx_description
1 polymer ?
#
loop_
_entity_poly.entity_id
_entity_poly.type
_entity_poly.pdbx_seq_one_letter_code
_entity_poly.pdbx_strand_id
1 'polypeptide(L)'
;SSSQWVPQLLKPLLEKLRRERLNRSLERLRLLLLEGTGDQRLRNPKVEKAEILQKTLQFLRAQPHPESLAPEELEQLLARRYRSGYRACLARAARFLRDIPGATRPATPP
;
A
#
# COMPACT_ATOMS: atom_id res chain seq x y z
N SER A 1 27.29 41.28 -3.70
CA SER A 1 26.94 40.47 -4.89
C SER A 1 27.08 38.96 -4.60
N SER A 2 26.52 38.46 -3.48
CA SER A 2 26.73 37.05 -3.06
C SER A 2 25.45 36.21 -2.96
N SER A 3 24.27 36.82 -3.08
CA SER A 3 22.99 36.13 -2.83
C SER A 3 22.35 35.50 -4.08
N GLN A 4 22.94 35.68 -5.26
CA GLN A 4 22.35 35.21 -6.52
C GLN A 4 22.61 33.73 -6.84
N TRP A 5 23.52 33.08 -6.10
CA TRP A 5 24.06 31.75 -6.43
C TRP A 5 23.46 30.59 -5.61
N VAL A 6 22.89 30.88 -4.43
CA VAL A 6 22.29 29.86 -3.53
C VAL A 6 21.15 29.08 -4.20
N PRO A 7 20.23 29.70 -4.97
CA PRO A 7 19.17 28.95 -5.67
C PRO A 7 19.74 28.00 -6.74
N GLN A 8 20.84 28.36 -7.40
CA GLN A 8 21.43 27.55 -8.48
C GLN A 8 22.11 26.28 -7.96
N LEU A 9 22.69 26.33 -6.76
CA LEU A 9 23.32 25.15 -6.12
C LEU A 9 22.31 24.26 -5.37
N LEU A 10 21.24 24.86 -4.83
CA LEU A 10 20.20 24.11 -4.11
C LEU A 10 19.22 23.40 -5.06
N LYS A 11 18.93 23.99 -6.23
CA LYS A 11 18.09 23.38 -7.28
C LYS A 11 18.51 21.95 -7.67
N PRO A 12 19.77 21.65 -8.00
CA PRO A 12 20.17 20.28 -8.36
C PRO A 12 20.03 19.30 -7.19
N LEU A 13 20.28 19.74 -5.95
CA LEU A 13 20.08 18.91 -4.75
C LEU A 13 18.61 18.59 -4.52
N LEU A 14 17.73 19.60 -4.60
CA LEU A 14 16.29 19.42 -4.46
C LEU A 14 15.71 18.54 -5.56
N GLU A 15 16.20 18.69 -6.79
CA GLU A 15 15.78 17.85 -7.91
C GLU A 15 16.23 16.40 -7.73
N LYS A 16 17.43 16.16 -7.18
CA LYS A 16 17.88 14.81 -6.80
C LYS A 16 16.93 14.19 -5.76
N LEU A 17 16.59 14.91 -4.69
CA LEU A 17 15.66 14.44 -3.66
C LEU A 17 14.26 14.18 -4.24
N ARG A 18 13.78 15.04 -5.15
CA ARG A 18 12.50 14.84 -5.86
C ARG A 18 12.51 13.53 -6.66
N ARG A 19 13.59 13.28 -7.43
CA ARG A 19 13.76 12.06 -8.22
C ARG A 19 13.84 10.82 -7.35
N GLU A 20 14.57 10.89 -6.24
CA GLU A 20 14.63 9.80 -5.25
C GLU A 20 13.24 9.49 -4.67
N ARG A 21 12.48 10.52 -4.27
CA ARG A 21 11.10 10.36 -3.79
C ARG A 21 10.21 9.70 -4.85
N LEU A 22 10.32 10.12 -6.11
CA LEU A 22 9.56 9.56 -7.23
C LEU A 22 9.90 8.09 -7.45
N ASN A 23 11.19 7.74 -7.43
CA ASN A 23 11.63 6.34 -7.56
C ASN A 23 11.12 5.49 -6.40
N ARG A 24 11.19 5.98 -5.15
CA ARG A 24 10.62 5.29 -3.98
C ARG A 24 9.10 5.10 -4.09
N SER A 25 8.40 6.05 -4.70
CA SER A 25 6.95 5.92 -4.93
C SER A 25 6.63 4.87 -5.98
N LEU A 26 7.39 4.82 -7.08
CA LEU A 26 7.24 3.77 -8.10
C LEU A 26 7.52 2.38 -7.53
N GLU A 27 8.55 2.26 -6.70
CA GLU A 27 8.89 1.00 -6.05
C GLU A 27 7.79 0.52 -5.10
N ARG A 28 7.24 1.42 -4.26
CA ARG A 28 6.09 1.09 -3.42
C ARG A 28 4.89 0.64 -4.24
N LEU A 29 4.63 1.32 -5.36
CA LEU A 29 3.51 1.00 -6.24
C LEU A 29 3.71 -0.35 -6.95
N ARG A 30 4.93 -0.73 -7.31
CA ARG A 30 5.29 -2.09 -7.77
C ARG A 30 4.93 -3.15 -6.73
N LEU A 31 5.30 -2.93 -5.46
CA LEU A 31 5.03 -3.87 -4.37
C LEU A 31 3.54 -4.00 -4.08
N LEU A 32 2.79 -2.89 -4.04
CA LEU A 32 1.34 -2.92 -3.85
C LEU A 32 0.64 -3.68 -4.98
N LEU A 33 1.09 -3.52 -6.23
CA LEU A 33 0.56 -4.30 -7.35
C LEU A 33 0.91 -5.79 -7.24
N LEU A 34 2.12 -6.13 -6.79
CA LEU A 34 2.51 -7.52 -6.54
C LEU A 34 1.59 -8.16 -5.49
N GLU A 35 1.31 -7.46 -4.39
CA GLU A 35 0.40 -7.93 -3.34
C GLU A 35 -1.05 -8.04 -3.82
N GLY A 36 -1.52 -7.07 -4.60
CA GLY A 36 -2.91 -7.00 -5.06
C GLY A 36 -3.25 -7.90 -6.25
N THR A 37 -2.26 -8.24 -7.09
CA THR A 37 -2.47 -9.03 -8.32
C THR A 37 -1.79 -10.39 -8.31
N GLY A 38 -0.78 -10.60 -7.45
CA GLY A 38 0.02 -11.82 -7.42
C GLY A 38 0.97 -12.01 -8.61
N ASP A 39 1.13 -11.00 -9.47
CA ASP A 39 1.96 -11.09 -10.68
C ASP A 39 3.46 -11.21 -10.35
N GLN A 40 4.02 -12.41 -10.56
CA GLN A 40 5.43 -12.70 -10.25
C GLN A 40 6.42 -11.84 -11.02
N ARG A 41 6.05 -11.27 -12.17
CA ARG A 41 6.94 -10.37 -12.93
C ARG A 41 7.29 -9.13 -12.11
N LEU A 42 6.32 -8.64 -11.31
CA LEU A 42 6.49 -7.50 -10.41
C LEU A 42 7.39 -7.81 -9.21
N ARG A 43 7.89 -9.04 -9.03
CA ARG A 43 8.86 -9.38 -7.98
C ARG A 43 10.27 -8.92 -8.32
N ASN A 44 10.58 -8.78 -9.61
CA ASN A 44 11.86 -8.23 -10.07
C ASN A 44 11.93 -6.70 -9.85
N PRO A 45 12.91 -6.17 -9.10
CA PRO A 45 13.07 -4.73 -8.89
C PRO A 45 13.50 -3.95 -10.15
N LYS A 46 13.93 -4.64 -11.21
CA LYS A 46 14.36 -4.04 -12.49
C LYS A 46 13.24 -3.94 -13.54
N VAL A 47 11.97 -4.11 -13.15
CA VAL A 47 10.84 -3.95 -14.07
C VAL A 47 10.81 -2.52 -14.62
N GLU A 48 10.47 -2.38 -15.90
CA GLU A 48 10.39 -1.08 -16.55
C GLU A 48 9.32 -0.19 -15.92
N LYS A 49 9.62 1.11 -15.82
CA LYS A 49 8.68 2.09 -15.24
C LYS A 49 7.37 2.16 -16.01
N ALA A 50 7.42 2.05 -17.34
CA ALA A 50 6.24 2.06 -18.19
C ALA A 50 5.33 0.85 -17.89
N GLU A 51 5.91 -0.34 -17.73
CA GLU A 51 5.16 -1.55 -17.38
C GLU A 51 4.48 -1.43 -16.01
N ILE A 52 5.20 -0.91 -15.00
CA ILE A 52 4.63 -0.64 -13.66
C ILE A 52 3.41 0.28 -13.78
N LEU A 53 3.53 1.38 -14.53
CA LEU A 53 2.43 2.34 -14.72
C LEU A 53 1.25 1.73 -15.50
N GLN A 54 1.53 0.95 -16.54
CA GLN A 54 0.49 0.29 -17.33
C GLN A 54 -0.30 -0.72 -16.48
N LYS A 55 0.40 -1.56 -15.70
CA LYS A 55 -0.24 -2.50 -14.78
C LYS A 55 -1.05 -1.79 -13.71
N THR A 56 -0.59 -0.63 -13.24
CA THR A 56 -1.37 0.21 -12.33
C THR A 56 -2.68 0.65 -12.95
N LEU A 57 -2.64 1.17 -14.18
CA LEU A 57 -3.84 1.62 -14.88
C LEU A 57 -4.82 0.47 -15.10
N GLN A 58 -4.32 -0.70 -15.50
CA GLN A 58 -5.14 -1.90 -15.65
C GLN A 58 -5.78 -2.32 -14.32
N PHE A 59 -5.00 -2.34 -13.24
CA PHE A 59 -5.49 -2.66 -11.91
C PHE A 59 -6.59 -1.70 -11.45
N LEU A 60 -6.39 -0.39 -11.60
CA LEU A 60 -7.37 0.62 -11.20
C LEU A 60 -8.65 0.52 -12.03
N ARG A 61 -8.55 0.30 -13.35
CA ARG A 61 -9.72 0.16 -14.24
C ARG A 61 -10.50 -1.14 -14.00
N ALA A 62 -9.83 -2.19 -13.53
CA ALA A 62 -10.49 -3.44 -13.18
C ALA A 62 -11.24 -3.36 -11.84
N GLN A 63 -11.02 -2.31 -11.03
CA GLN A 63 -11.77 -2.15 -9.80
C GLN A 63 -13.18 -1.62 -10.05
N PRO A 64 -14.19 -2.17 -9.37
CA PRO A 64 -15.54 -1.65 -9.46
C PRO A 64 -15.59 -0.23 -8.90
N HIS A 65 -15.99 0.73 -9.74
CA HIS A 65 -16.25 2.10 -9.32
C HIS A 65 -17.63 2.17 -8.68
N PRO A 66 -17.74 2.55 -7.39
CA PRO A 66 -19.02 2.48 -6.66
C PRO A 66 -20.13 3.32 -7.30
N GLU A 67 -19.78 4.38 -8.03
CA GLU A 67 -20.72 5.25 -8.75
C GLU A 67 -21.32 4.61 -10.00
N SER A 68 -20.72 3.52 -10.51
CA SER A 68 -21.15 2.84 -11.73
C SER A 68 -21.81 1.48 -11.47
N LEU A 69 -21.97 1.09 -10.20
CA LEU A 69 -22.55 -0.20 -9.81
C LEU A 69 -24.06 -0.09 -9.62
N ALA A 70 -24.77 -1.19 -9.89
CA ALA A 70 -26.16 -1.30 -9.47
C ALA A 70 -26.26 -1.32 -7.91
N PRO A 71 -27.39 -0.90 -7.32
CA PRO A 71 -27.56 -0.85 -5.86
C PRO A 71 -27.22 -2.17 -5.15
N GLU A 72 -27.64 -3.31 -5.72
CA GLU A 72 -27.35 -4.64 -5.15
C GLU A 72 -25.85 -4.99 -5.20
N GLU A 73 -25.17 -4.66 -6.31
CA GLU A 73 -23.73 -4.89 -6.46
C GLU A 73 -22.91 -4.03 -5.50
N LEU A 74 -23.35 -2.78 -5.30
CA LEU A 74 -22.75 -1.87 -4.33
C LEU A 74 -22.90 -2.40 -2.90
N GLU A 75 -24.09 -2.87 -2.53
CA GLU A 75 -24.32 -3.48 -1.22
C GLU A 75 -23.44 -4.70 -0.99
N GLN A 76 -23.32 -5.60 -1.98
CA GLN A 76 -22.43 -6.75 -1.91
C GLN A 76 -20.96 -6.35 -1.78
N LEU A 77 -20.52 -5.32 -2.51
CA LEU A 77 -19.16 -4.78 -2.42
C LEU A 77 -18.88 -4.24 -1.01
N LEU A 78 -19.80 -3.45 -0.46
CA LEU A 78 -19.71 -2.90 0.90
C LEU A 78 -19.69 -4.01 1.95
N ALA A 79 -20.57 -5.01 1.83
CA ALA A 79 -20.59 -6.16 2.73
C ALA A 79 -19.30 -6.99 2.68
N ARG A 80 -18.68 -7.14 1.50
CA ARG A 80 -17.36 -7.78 1.35
C ARG A 80 -16.26 -6.95 2.03
N ARG A 81 -16.23 -5.63 1.80
CA ARG A 81 -15.26 -4.70 2.41
C ARG A 81 -15.40 -4.63 3.94
N TYR A 82 -16.64 -4.62 4.44
CA TYR A 82 -16.92 -4.64 5.88
C TYR A 82 -16.37 -5.92 6.52
N ARG A 83 -16.70 -7.09 5.95
CA ARG A 83 -16.22 -8.39 6.45
C ARG A 83 -14.70 -8.48 6.46
N SER A 84 -14.02 -8.04 5.40
CA SER A 84 -12.56 -8.07 5.36
C SER A 84 -11.93 -7.13 6.39
N GLY A 85 -12.44 -5.90 6.51
CA GLY A 85 -11.99 -4.92 7.50
C GLY A 85 -12.22 -5.39 8.93
N TYR A 86 -13.39 -5.97 9.21
CA TYR A 86 -13.73 -6.56 10.51
C TYR A 86 -12.76 -7.69 10.89
N ARG A 87 -12.51 -8.64 9.98
CA ARG A 87 -11.53 -9.73 10.21
C ARG A 87 -10.11 -9.20 10.45
N ALA A 88 -9.68 -8.20 9.68
CA ALA A 88 -8.37 -7.58 9.86
C ALA A 88 -8.25 -6.83 11.20
N CYS A 89 -9.34 -6.23 11.68
CA CYS A 89 -9.40 -5.61 13.00
C CYS A 89 -9.30 -6.67 14.11
N LEU A 90 -10.13 -7.71 14.06
CA LEU A 90 -10.09 -8.80 15.02
C LEU A 90 -8.73 -9.49 15.07
N ALA A 91 -8.10 -9.74 13.92
CA ALA A 91 -6.76 -10.33 13.87
C ALA A 91 -5.72 -9.45 14.58
N ARG A 92 -5.81 -8.11 14.43
CA ARG A 92 -4.95 -7.16 15.14
C ARG A 92 -5.23 -7.13 16.63
N ALA A 93 -6.49 -7.14 17.04
CA ALA A 93 -6.90 -7.18 18.44
C ALA A 93 -6.43 -8.47 19.13
N ALA A 94 -6.61 -9.63 18.49
CA ALA A 94 -6.15 -10.91 19.01
C ALA A 94 -4.63 -10.97 19.16
N ARG A 95 -3.88 -10.44 18.19
CA ARG A 95 -2.42 -10.28 18.30
C ARG A 95 -2.05 -9.41 19.50
N PHE A 96 -2.66 -8.23 19.61
CA PHE A 96 -2.39 -7.31 20.71
C PHE A 96 -2.61 -7.98 22.07
N LEU A 97 -3.74 -8.67 22.27
CA LEU A 97 -4.05 -9.36 23.53
C LEU A 97 -3.03 -10.47 23.87
N ARG A 98 -2.53 -11.20 22.86
CA ARG A 98 -1.49 -12.21 23.05
C ARG A 98 -0.14 -11.60 23.40
N ASP A 99 0.15 -10.43 22.85
CA ASP A 99 1.41 -9.73 23.08
C ASP A 99 1.41 -8.99 24.44
N ILE A 100 0.30 -8.99 25.19
CA ILE A 100 0.24 -8.48 26.58
C ILE A 100 1.02 -9.42 27.50
N PRO A 101 2.13 -8.99 28.10
CA PRO A 101 2.85 -9.79 29.08
C PRO A 101 1.99 -9.97 30.33
N GLY A 102 1.64 -11.22 30.67
CA GLY A 102 0.93 -11.57 31.92
C GLY A 102 -0.45 -12.22 31.75
N ALA A 103 -1.01 -12.33 30.53
CA ALA A 103 -2.36 -12.86 30.32
C ALA A 103 -2.46 -14.40 30.20
N THR A 104 -1.37 -15.16 30.32
CA THR A 104 -1.40 -16.63 30.30
C THR A 104 -0.54 -17.25 31.39
N ARG A 105 -1.13 -17.38 32.59
CA ARG A 105 -0.87 -18.53 33.46
C ARG A 105 -2.22 -19.08 33.91
N PRO A 106 -2.75 -20.16 33.30
CA PRO A 106 -3.66 -21.01 34.04
C PRO A 106 -2.82 -21.68 35.13
N ALA A 107 -3.03 -21.24 36.37
CA ALA A 107 -2.55 -21.99 37.53
C ALA A 107 -3.37 -23.29 37.58
N THR A 108 -2.76 -24.41 37.18
CA THR A 108 -3.26 -25.74 37.55
C THR A 108 -2.89 -26.01 39.00
N PRO A 109 -3.85 -26.17 39.93
CA PRO A 109 -3.56 -26.61 41.28
C PRO A 109 -3.35 -28.15 41.32
N PRO A 110 -2.71 -28.66 42.39
CA PRO A 110 -2.31 -30.08 42.51
C PRO A 110 -3.48 -31.06 42.64
#